data_AF-A0A4R8EHZ8-F1
#
_entry.id   AF-A0A4R8EHZ8-F1
#
_cell.length_a   1.000
_cell.length_b   1.000
_cell.length_c   1.000
_cell.angle_alpha   90.00
_cell.angle_beta   90.00
_cell.angle_gamma   90.00
#
_symmetry.space_group_name_H-M   'P 1'
#
loop_
_entity.id
_entity.type
_entity.pdbx_description
1 polymer ?
#
loop_
_entity_poly.entity_id
_entity_poly.type
_entity_poly.pdbx_seq_one_letter_code
_entity_poly.pdbx_strand_id
1 'polypeptide(L)'
;MGIVEIKYEKEITEFNGLFLISNKLQIQIKMQDLNVVEDNRTSKLIIGLILDAIGMVSFSIPLVGEFSDVIWAPIAAFIMTRMYKGRVGRVASILTFVEEIIPFTDVIPSFTLTWIYTYFFQKNKDGL
;
A
#
# COMPACT_ATOMS: atom_id res chain seq x y z
N MET A 1 6.54 -56.90 -32.17
CA MET A 1 7.50 -55.79 -32.08
C MET A 1 6.80 -54.46 -31.73
N GLY A 2 5.67 -54.09 -32.35
CA GLY A 2 5.04 -52.78 -32.14
C GLY A 2 4.37 -52.48 -30.77
N ILE A 3 3.87 -53.47 -30.02
CA ILE A 3 3.12 -53.19 -28.76
C ILE A 3 4.04 -52.64 -27.65
N VAL A 4 5.29 -53.11 -27.59
CA VAL A 4 6.28 -52.66 -26.60
C VAL A 4 6.77 -51.24 -26.92
N GLU A 5 6.99 -50.95 -28.19
CA GLU A 5 7.42 -49.64 -28.68
C GLU A 5 6.36 -48.57 -28.43
N ILE A 6 5.09 -48.87 -28.69
CA ILE A 6 3.96 -47.99 -28.39
C ILE A 6 3.82 -47.72 -26.89
N LYS A 7 4.08 -48.72 -26.04
CA LYS A 7 4.03 -48.55 -24.58
C LYS A 7 5.14 -47.61 -24.11
N TYR A 8 6.34 -47.79 -24.65
CA TYR A 8 7.51 -46.97 -24.33
C TYR A 8 7.33 -45.52 -24.78
N GLU A 9 6.78 -45.29 -25.97
CA GLU A 9 6.54 -43.94 -26.50
C GLU A 9 5.47 -43.17 -25.69
N LYS A 10 4.43 -43.87 -25.22
CA LYS A 10 3.42 -43.29 -24.31
C LYS A 10 4.05 -42.87 -22.97
N GLU A 11 4.90 -43.72 -22.40
CA GLU A 11 5.58 -43.47 -21.13
C GLU A 11 6.53 -42.26 -21.23
N ILE A 12 7.27 -42.13 -22.35
CA ILE A 12 8.11 -40.96 -22.63
C ILE A 12 7.28 -39.69 -22.78
N THR A 13 6.14 -39.76 -23.46
CA THR A 13 5.27 -38.60 -23.67
C THR A 13 4.66 -38.11 -22.36
N GLU A 14 4.28 -39.03 -21.47
CA GLU A 14 3.76 -38.72 -20.13
C GLU A 14 4.84 -38.10 -19.24
N PHE A 15 6.06 -38.65 -19.28
CA PHE A 15 7.21 -38.10 -18.54
C PHE A 15 7.57 -36.68 -18.98
N ASN A 16 7.65 -36.44 -20.30
CA ASN A 16 7.90 -35.10 -20.85
C ASN A 16 6.79 -34.11 -20.46
N GLY A 17 5.53 -34.55 -20.47
CA GLY A 17 4.40 -33.76 -20.01
C GLY A 17 4.54 -33.33 -18.54
N LEU A 18 4.85 -34.28 -17.64
CA LEU A 18 5.06 -33.99 -16.22
C LEU A 18 6.24 -33.04 -15.97
N PHE A 19 7.36 -33.24 -16.68
CA PHE A 19 8.55 -32.41 -16.55
C PHE A 19 8.30 -30.94 -16.96
N LEU A 20 7.53 -30.72 -18.03
CA LEU A 20 7.14 -29.38 -18.48
C LEU A 20 6.18 -28.70 -17.49
N ILE A 21 5.21 -29.45 -16.94
CA ILE A 21 4.27 -28.92 -15.94
C ILE A 21 5.00 -28.52 -14.66
N SER A 22 5.93 -29.34 -14.18
CA SER A 22 6.74 -29.06 -12.98
C SER A 22 7.57 -27.79 -13.14
N ASN A 23 8.26 -27.62 -14.27
CA ASN A 23 9.03 -26.41 -14.56
C ASN A 23 8.14 -25.17 -14.70
N LYS A 24 6.99 -25.30 -15.36
CA LYS A 24 6.04 -24.18 -15.50
C LYS A 24 5.48 -23.75 -14.14
N LEU A 25 5.17 -24.69 -13.25
CA LEU A 25 4.70 -24.42 -11.89
C LEU A 25 5.78 -23.71 -11.05
N GLN A 26 7.03 -24.17 -11.11
CA GLN A 26 8.17 -23.53 -10.45
C GLN A 26 8.40 -22.08 -10.92
N ILE A 27 8.31 -21.84 -12.23
CA ILE A 27 8.41 -20.50 -12.82
C ILE A 27 7.25 -19.61 -12.33
N GLN A 28 6.04 -20.15 -12.25
CA GLN A 28 4.86 -19.39 -11.82
C GLN A 28 4.89 -19.04 -10.33
N ILE A 29 5.41 -19.94 -9.48
CA ILE A 29 5.68 -19.69 -8.06
C ILE A 29 6.73 -18.57 -7.94
N LYS A 30 7.85 -18.68 -8.65
CA LYS A 30 8.93 -17.66 -8.62
C LYS A 30 8.48 -16.28 -9.10
N MET A 31 7.54 -16.20 -10.06
CA MET A 31 6.96 -14.93 -10.52
C MET A 31 5.94 -14.32 -9.54
N GLN A 32 5.29 -15.12 -8.71
CA GLN A 32 4.41 -14.61 -7.64
C GLN A 32 5.22 -13.92 -6.54
N ASP A 33 6.37 -14.49 -6.17
CA ASP A 33 7.25 -13.92 -5.14
C ASP A 33 7.89 -12.59 -5.57
N LEU A 34 8.16 -12.40 -6.87
CA LEU A 34 8.74 -11.17 -7.43
C LEU A 34 7.74 -10.01 -7.56
N ASN A 35 6.44 -10.27 -7.44
CA ASN A 35 5.39 -9.24 -7.46
C ASN A 35 5.00 -8.72 -6.06
N VAL A 36 5.62 -9.25 -5.00
CA VAL A 36 5.22 -8.95 -3.62
C VAL A 36 6.45 -8.63 -2.78
N VAL A 37 7.11 -7.50 -3.05
CA VAL A 37 7.56 -6.54 -2.02
C VAL A 37 7.79 -5.20 -2.72
N GLU A 38 6.72 -4.43 -2.92
CA GLU A 38 6.85 -2.98 -2.85
C GLU A 38 6.97 -2.67 -1.35
N ASP A 39 8.13 -2.20 -0.87
CA ASP A 39 8.24 -1.67 0.50
C ASP A 39 7.45 -0.36 0.60
N ASN A 40 6.11 -0.47 0.65
CA ASN A 40 5.24 0.69 0.63
C ASN A 40 5.40 1.57 1.87
N ARG A 41 6.11 1.08 2.89
CA ARG A 41 6.44 1.84 4.09
C ARG A 41 7.22 3.09 3.69
N THR A 42 8.30 2.95 2.94
CA THR A 42 9.14 4.08 2.53
C THR A 42 8.37 5.02 1.60
N SER A 43 7.61 4.48 0.64
CA SER A 43 6.77 5.27 -0.26
C SER A 43 5.70 6.08 0.49
N LYS A 44 5.01 5.48 1.46
CA LYS A 44 4.00 6.18 2.26
C LYS A 44 4.60 7.23 3.18
N LEU A 45 5.83 7.03 3.67
CA LEU A 45 6.53 8.05 4.44
C LEU A 45 6.80 9.28 3.56
N ILE A 46 7.35 9.07 2.37
CA ILE A 46 7.65 10.14 1.42
C ILE A 46 6.38 10.89 1.02
N ILE A 47 5.32 10.16 0.66
CA ILE A 47 4.01 10.75 0.32
C ILE A 47 3.45 11.53 1.52
N GLY A 48 3.53 10.98 2.73
CA GLY A 48 3.05 11.65 3.94
C GLY A 48 3.79 12.95 4.22
N LEU A 49 5.12 12.96 4.13
CA LEU A 49 5.94 14.17 4.30
C LEU A 49 5.60 15.26 3.27
N ILE A 50 5.35 14.87 2.01
CA ILE A 50 4.95 15.81 0.95
C ILE A 50 3.56 16.40 1.25
N LEU A 51 2.60 15.57 1.66
CA LEU A 51 1.24 16.03 1.97
C LEU A 51 1.20 16.95 3.18
N ASP A 52 1.94 16.61 4.25
CA ASP A 52 2.08 17.46 5.44
C ASP A 52 2.74 18.80 5.08
N ALA A 53 3.76 18.78 4.21
CA ALA A 53 4.38 20.02 3.72
C ALA A 53 3.42 20.88 2.88
N ILE A 54 2.53 20.27 2.10
CA ILE A 54 1.51 21.00 1.33
C ILE A 54 0.50 21.66 2.27
N GLY A 55 -0.02 20.95 3.28
CA GLY A 55 -0.91 21.51 4.30
C GLY A 55 -0.27 22.72 4.99
N MET A 56 0.92 22.54 5.55
CA MET A 56 1.65 23.61 6.23
C MET A 56 2.01 24.82 5.34
N VAL A 57 2.19 24.63 4.03
CA VAL A 57 2.42 25.75 3.09
C VAL A 57 1.13 26.54 2.87
N SER A 58 -0.03 25.90 2.88
CA SER A 58 -1.34 26.56 2.81
C SER A 58 -1.51 27.56 3.97
N PHE A 59 -1.01 27.24 5.16
CA PHE A 59 -0.99 28.13 6.34
C PHE A 59 -0.12 29.40 6.16
N SER A 60 0.85 29.39 5.24
CA SER A 60 1.85 30.47 5.13
C SER A 60 1.32 31.75 4.46
N ILE A 61 0.16 31.69 3.81
CA ILE A 61 -0.51 32.86 3.22
C ILE A 61 -1.78 33.15 4.05
N PRO A 62 -1.69 34.01 5.07
CA PRO A 62 -2.87 34.43 5.83
C PRO A 62 -3.90 35.01 4.85
N LEU A 63 -5.18 34.63 5.01
CA LEU A 63 -6.32 34.91 4.11
C LEU A 63 -6.50 33.96 2.90
N VAL A 64 -5.50 33.22 2.44
CA VAL A 64 -5.68 32.19 1.37
C VAL A 64 -5.70 30.78 1.97
N GLY A 65 -4.90 30.54 3.01
CA GLY A 65 -4.88 29.28 3.75
C GLY A 65 -6.25 28.89 4.28
N GLU A 66 -6.93 29.78 4.99
CA GLU A 66 -8.21 29.49 5.63
C GLU A 66 -9.34 29.11 4.63
N PHE A 67 -9.32 29.68 3.42
CA PHE A 67 -10.26 29.27 2.35
C PHE A 67 -9.82 27.97 1.66
N SER A 68 -8.52 27.70 1.64
CA SER A 68 -7.98 26.48 1.07
C SER A 68 -8.36 25.25 1.91
N ASP A 69 -8.51 25.40 3.22
CA ASP A 69 -8.92 24.34 4.16
C ASP A 69 -10.29 23.73 3.81
N VAL A 70 -11.21 24.53 3.25
CA VAL A 70 -12.54 24.05 2.80
C VAL A 70 -12.41 22.98 1.69
N ILE A 71 -11.38 23.09 0.86
CA ILE A 71 -11.11 22.17 -0.25
C ILE A 71 -10.10 21.11 0.18
N TRP A 72 -9.06 21.53 0.91
CA TRP A 72 -7.96 20.68 1.28
C TRP A 72 -8.34 19.68 2.38
N ALA A 73 -9.12 20.06 3.39
CA ALA A 73 -9.52 19.13 4.45
C ALA A 73 -10.27 17.89 3.93
N PRO A 74 -11.30 18.01 3.06
CA PRO A 74 -11.93 16.83 2.42
C PRO A 74 -10.95 15.99 1.60
N ILE A 75 -10.02 16.63 0.88
CA ILE A 75 -9.02 15.94 0.06
C ILE A 75 -8.03 15.18 0.94
N ALA A 76 -7.47 15.83 1.95
CA ALA A 76 -6.53 15.24 2.90
C ALA A 76 -7.16 14.05 3.62
N ALA A 77 -8.39 14.19 4.10
CA ALA A 77 -9.15 13.11 4.71
C ALA A 77 -9.35 11.93 3.73
N PHE A 78 -9.72 12.22 2.48
CA PHE A 78 -9.88 11.19 1.45
C PHE A 78 -8.57 10.46 1.18
N ILE A 79 -7.46 11.19 0.98
CA ILE A 79 -6.14 10.61 0.75
C ILE A 79 -5.74 9.71 1.94
N MET A 80 -5.99 10.13 3.18
CA MET A 80 -5.71 9.35 4.38
C MET A 80 -6.42 7.99 4.39
N THR A 81 -7.72 7.96 4.02
CA THR A 81 -8.47 6.68 3.90
C THR A 81 -7.93 5.75 2.81
N ARG A 82 -7.23 6.29 1.80
CA ARG A 82 -6.62 5.52 0.71
C ARG A 82 -5.22 5.03 1.09
N MET A 83 -4.45 5.84 1.81
CA MET A 83 -3.11 5.49 2.28
C MET A 83 -3.12 4.41 3.36
N TYR A 84 -4.11 4.44 4.26
CA TYR A 84 -4.24 3.50 5.35
C TYR A 84 -5.59 2.80 5.29
N LYS A 85 -5.59 1.47 5.28
CA LYS A 85 -6.83 0.69 5.21
C LYS A 85 -7.39 0.42 6.61
N GLY A 86 -8.68 0.09 6.66
CA GLY A 86 -9.34 -0.36 7.89
C GLY A 86 -9.54 0.74 8.93
N ARG A 87 -9.47 0.36 10.21
CA ARG A 87 -9.78 1.26 11.33
C ARG A 87 -8.79 2.43 11.44
N VAL A 88 -7.51 2.19 11.13
CA VAL A 88 -6.47 3.23 11.19
C VAL A 88 -6.78 4.37 10.23
N GLY A 89 -7.01 4.07 8.95
CA GLY A 89 -7.32 5.10 7.96
C GLY A 89 -8.61 5.85 8.25
N ARG A 90 -9.63 5.18 8.79
CA ARG A 90 -10.91 5.81 9.14
C ARG A 90 -10.78 6.80 10.31
N VAL A 91 -10.03 6.42 11.34
CA VAL A 91 -9.81 7.31 12.50
C VAL A 91 -8.87 8.44 12.10
N ALA A 92 -7.75 8.12 11.44
CA ALA A 92 -6.79 9.11 10.97
C ALA A 92 -7.45 10.12 10.02
N SER A 93 -8.30 9.69 9.08
CA SER A 93 -8.97 10.63 8.16
C SER A 93 -9.89 11.62 8.86
N ILE A 94 -10.57 11.20 9.93
CA ILE A 94 -11.42 12.10 10.72
C ILE A 94 -10.55 13.09 11.50
N LEU A 95 -9.45 12.61 12.10
CA LEU A 95 -8.53 13.48 12.82
C LEU A 95 -7.90 14.53 11.90
N THR A 96 -7.39 14.11 10.73
CA THR A 96 -6.84 15.01 9.72
C THR A 96 -7.88 16.00 9.21
N PHE A 97 -9.11 15.57 8.94
CA PHE A 97 -10.18 16.50 8.55
C PHE A 97 -10.45 17.58 9.60
N VAL A 98 -10.51 17.18 10.88
CA VAL A 98 -10.79 18.09 11.99
C VAL A 98 -9.63 19.05 12.21
N GLU A 99 -8.40 18.56 12.12
CA GLU A 99 -7.19 19.37 12.23
C GLU A 99 -7.13 20.48 11.18
N GLU A 100 -7.44 20.14 9.93
CA GLU A 100 -7.37 21.06 8.78
C GLU A 100 -8.50 22.11 8.82
N ILE A 101 -9.68 21.77 9.36
CA ILE A 101 -10.81 22.73 9.47
C ILE A 101 -10.65 23.70 10.64
N ILE A 102 -9.90 23.31 11.67
CA ILE A 102 -9.68 24.17 12.83
C ILE A 102 -8.47 25.05 12.53
N PRO A 103 -8.66 26.38 12.40
CA PRO A 103 -7.52 27.27 12.19
C PRO A 103 -6.55 27.14 13.37
N PHE A 104 -5.25 27.28 13.10
CA PHE A 104 -4.14 27.13 14.05
C PHE A 104 -3.79 25.69 14.47
N THR A 105 -4.53 24.66 14.07
CA THR A 105 -4.17 23.26 14.35
C THR A 105 -3.44 22.53 13.23
N ASP A 106 -3.41 23.09 12.02
CA ASP A 106 -2.71 22.59 10.80
C ASP A 106 -1.16 22.63 10.88
N VAL A 107 -0.61 22.55 12.10
CA VAL A 107 0.83 22.46 12.36
C VAL A 107 1.23 21.02 12.69
N ILE A 108 0.26 20.10 12.77
CA ILE A 108 0.52 18.72 13.16
C ILE A 108 0.75 17.91 11.87
N PRO A 109 1.90 17.23 11.71
CA PRO A 109 2.16 16.44 10.51
C PRO A 109 1.34 15.13 10.55
N SER A 110 0.04 15.24 10.24
CA SER A 110 -1.00 14.23 10.40
C SER A 110 -0.72 12.94 9.61
N PHE A 111 -0.21 13.07 8.38
CA PHE A 111 0.15 11.92 7.53
C PHE A 111 1.38 11.20 8.05
N THR A 112 2.40 11.94 8.48
CA THR A 112 3.62 11.38 9.07
C THR A 112 3.34 10.74 10.43
N LEU A 113 2.48 11.33 11.27
CA LEU A 113 2.13 10.76 12.56
C LEU A 113 1.35 9.45 12.40
N THR A 114 0.40 9.40 11.47
CA THR A 114 -0.33 8.18 11.13
C THR A 114 0.60 7.09 10.60
N TRP A 115 1.62 7.48 9.82
CA TRP A 115 2.66 6.56 9.38
C TRP A 115 3.44 5.97 10.56
N ILE A 116 3.91 6.83 11.48
CA ILE A 116 4.64 6.40 12.69
C ILE A 116 3.77 5.42 13.48
N TYR A 117 2.51 5.78 13.75
CA TYR A 117 1.56 4.92 14.44
C TYR A 117 1.42 3.55 13.77
N THR A 118 1.23 3.53 12.46
CA THR A 118 1.02 2.30 11.68
C THR A 118 2.27 1.41 11.69
N TYR A 119 3.45 1.96 11.43
CA TYR A 119 4.64 1.14 11.16
C TYR A 119 5.54 0.90 12.38
N PHE A 120 5.47 1.74 13.41
CA PHE A 120 6.20 1.52 14.67
C PHE A 120 5.37 0.76 15.71
N PHE A 121 4.07 1.05 15.86
CA PHE A 121 3.25 0.46 16.93
C PHE A 121 2.40 -0.73 16.50
N GLN A 122 2.06 -0.83 15.20
CA GLN A 122 1.15 -1.88 14.71
C GLN A 122 1.84 -3.15 14.19
N LYS A 123 3.18 -3.23 14.28
CA LYS A 123 4.03 -4.34 13.78
C LYS A 123 3.68 -5.73 14.36
N ASN A 124 2.76 -5.84 15.32
CA ASN A 124 2.49 -7.05 16.11
C ASN A 124 1.05 -7.61 15.97
N LYS A 125 0.25 -7.22 14.97
CA LYS A 125 -1.16 -7.66 14.88
C LYS A 125 -1.53 -8.57 13.71
N ASP A 126 -0.62 -8.83 12.78
CA ASP A 126 -0.90 -9.69 11.62
C ASP A 126 -0.39 -11.13 11.83
N GLY A 127 -0.40 -11.61 13.08
CA GLY A 127 0.03 -12.95 13.49
C GLY A 127 -1.02 -13.72 14.30
N LEU A 128 -2.31 -13.47 14.04
CA LEU A 128 -3.45 -14.24 14.58
C LEU A 128 -4.37 -14.66 13.43
#